data_AF-A0A2X4VTF6-F1
#
_entry.id   AF-A0A2X4VTF6-F1
#
_cell.length_a   1.000
_cell.length_b   1.000
_cell.length_c   1.000
_cell.angle_alpha   90.00
_cell.angle_beta   90.00
_cell.angle_gamma   90.00
#
_symmetry.space_group_name_H-M   'P 1'
#
loop_
_entity.id
_entity.type
_entity.pdbx_description
1 polymer ?
#
loop_
_entity_poly.entity_id
_entity_poly.type
_entity_poly.pdbx_seq_one_letter_code
_entity_poly.pdbx_strand_id
1 'polypeptide(L)'
;MTDEYGQELRRIRITLIIMVVVFLISGGDTEVIYENDQNGNSQQYVESMISLGEGRFGVLSGDTSYSGGSMMTIYQYEPETNQLTKINEVYLDEMEYDE
;
A
#
# COMPACT_ATOMS: atom_id res chain seq x y z
N MET A 1 -48.15 -1.87 10.40
CA MET A 1 -47.18 -2.86 9.87
C MET A 1 -46.04 -2.23 9.08
N THR A 2 -46.14 -0.97 8.61
CA THR A 2 -45.06 -0.28 7.85
C THR A 2 -44.01 0.43 8.72
N ASP A 3 -44.31 0.72 9.99
CA ASP A 3 -43.41 1.50 10.86
C ASP A 3 -42.20 0.71 11.39
N GLU A 4 -42.35 -0.60 11.61
CA GLU A 4 -41.25 -1.45 12.08
C GLU A 4 -40.12 -1.54 11.04
N TYR A 5 -40.47 -1.75 9.76
CA TYR A 5 -39.51 -1.78 8.67
C TYR A 5 -38.75 -0.46 8.51
N GLY A 6 -39.42 0.67 8.68
CA GLY A 6 -38.79 2.00 8.61
C GLY A 6 -37.79 2.23 9.75
N GLN A 7 -38.09 1.73 10.95
CA GLN A 7 -37.20 1.79 12.10
C GLN A 7 -36.00 0.85 11.97
N GLU A 8 -36.19 -0.35 11.41
CA GLU A 8 -35.11 -1.29 11.13
C GLU A 8 -34.14 -0.76 10.06
N LEU A 9 -34.65 -0.21 8.96
CA LEU A 9 -33.80 0.39 7.92
C LEU A 9 -32.93 1.52 8.47
N ARG A 10 -33.49 2.33 9.38
CA ARG A 10 -32.74 3.41 10.03
C ARG A 10 -31.63 2.87 10.91
N ARG A 11 -31.86 1.78 11.64
CA ARG A 11 -30.83 1.11 12.46
C ARG A 11 -29.72 0.54 11.57
N ILE A 12 -30.08 -0.13 10.48
CA ILE A 12 -29.11 -0.70 9.51
C ILE A 12 -28.25 0.40 8.88
N ARG A 13 -28.84 1.54 8.50
CA ARG A 13 -28.09 2.66 7.93
C ARG A 13 -27.08 3.24 8.93
N ILE A 14 -27.46 3.35 10.20
CA ILE A 14 -26.57 3.87 11.26
C ILE A 14 -25.43 2.89 11.54
N THR A 15 -25.71 1.59 11.66
CA THR A 15 -24.68 0.58 11.90
C THR A 15 -23.67 0.51 10.76
N LEU A 16 -24.11 0.60 9.50
CA LEU A 16 -23.22 0.64 8.35
C LEU A 16 -22.27 1.85 8.39
N ILE A 17 -22.79 3.04 8.69
CA ILE A 17 -21.97 4.25 8.78
C ILE A 17 -20.92 4.12 9.89
N ILE A 18 -21.31 3.63 11.06
CA ILE A 18 -20.39 3.44 12.19
C ILE A 18 -19.31 2.41 11.82
N MET A 19 -19.69 1.31 11.17
CA MET A 19 -18.74 0.28 10.76
C MET A 19 -17.68 0.82 9.79
N VAL A 20 -18.10 1.62 8.80
CA VAL A 20 -17.19 2.28 7.85
C VAL A 20 -16.24 3.23 8.58
N VAL A 21 -16.75 4.04 9.52
CA VAL A 21 -15.91 4.96 10.30
C VAL A 21 -14.88 4.20 11.14
N VAL A 22 -15.28 3.09 11.80
CA VAL A 22 -14.35 2.25 12.56
C VAL A 22 -13.28 1.68 11.64
N PHE A 23 -13.64 1.11 10.48
CA PHE A 23 -12.68 0.56 9.52
C PHE A 23 -11.69 1.58 8.99
N LEU A 24 -12.13 2.81 8.72
CA LEU A 24 -11.26 3.88 8.23
C LEU A 24 -10.27 4.36 9.30
N ILE A 25 -10.68 4.40 10.56
CA ILE A 25 -9.82 4.79 11.68
C ILE A 25 -8.88 3.64 12.07
N SER A 26 -9.35 2.40 11.97
CA SER A 26 -8.55 1.19 12.20
C SER A 26 -7.72 0.80 10.99
N GLY A 27 -7.39 1.74 10.10
CA GLY A 27 -6.44 1.55 9.01
C GLY A 27 -5.11 1.07 9.60
N GLY A 28 -4.99 -0.25 9.70
CA GLY A 28 -3.81 -0.90 10.21
C GLY A 28 -2.72 -0.76 9.16
N ASP A 29 -1.60 -0.17 9.54
CA ASP A 29 -0.33 -0.40 8.87
C ASP A 29 -0.11 -1.91 8.87
N THR A 30 -0.47 -2.54 7.75
CA THR A 30 -0.18 -3.95 7.53
C THR A 30 1.28 -3.98 7.12
N GLU A 31 2.17 -3.91 8.12
CA GLU A 31 3.58 -4.16 7.93
C GLU A 31 3.73 -5.67 7.64
N VAL A 32 3.92 -6.00 6.36
CA VAL A 32 4.17 -7.37 5.92
C VAL A 32 5.62 -7.69 6.24
N ILE A 33 5.88 -8.17 7.46
CA ILE A 33 7.22 -8.61 7.86
C ILE A 33 7.47 -9.98 7.21
N TYR A 34 8.28 -10.00 6.16
CA TYR A 34 8.82 -11.24 5.61
C TYR A 34 9.97 -11.74 6.51
N GLU A 35 9.70 -12.76 7.34
CA GLU A 35 10.77 -13.53 7.98
C GLU A 35 11.48 -14.37 6.91
N ASN A 36 12.59 -13.84 6.38
CA ASN A 36 13.46 -14.58 5.49
C ASN A 36 14.40 -15.46 6.32
N ASP A 37 14.03 -16.72 6.51
CA ASP A 37 14.85 -17.74 7.14
C ASP A 37 15.95 -18.23 6.17
N GLN A 38 16.95 -17.39 5.90
CA GLN A 38 18.18 -17.81 5.24
C GLN A 38 19.41 -17.12 5.83
N ASN A 39 20.05 -17.85 6.74
CA ASN A 39 21.49 -18.12 6.76
C ASN A 39 22.39 -17.06 6.06
N GLY A 40 22.94 -16.13 6.83
CA GLY A 40 24.29 -15.61 6.59
C GLY A 40 24.49 -14.52 5.53
N ASN A 41 23.78 -13.40 5.65
CA ASN A 41 24.33 -12.04 5.49
C ASN A 41 23.17 -11.07 5.74
N SER A 42 23.22 -10.31 6.83
CA SER A 42 22.20 -9.32 7.15
C SER A 42 22.38 -8.07 6.28
N GLN A 43 22.14 -8.20 4.98
CA GLN A 43 21.82 -7.05 4.15
C GLN A 43 20.40 -6.64 4.53
N GLN A 44 20.27 -5.49 5.19
CA GLN A 44 18.97 -4.91 5.52
C GLN A 44 18.34 -4.42 4.22
N TYR A 45 17.72 -5.33 3.49
CA TYR A 45 16.93 -5.01 2.31
C TYR A 45 15.60 -4.44 2.76
N VAL A 46 15.35 -3.17 2.45
CA VAL A 46 14.08 -2.50 2.75
C VAL A 46 13.24 -2.52 1.48
N GLU A 47 12.10 -3.19 1.58
CA GLU A 47 11.04 -3.15 0.57
C GLU A 47 9.82 -2.42 1.15
N SER A 48 9.48 -1.26 0.60
CA SER A 48 8.33 -0.47 1.06
C SER A 48 7.41 -0.16 -0.12
N MET A 49 6.13 -0.45 0.03
CA MET A 49 5.12 -0.15 -0.98
C MET A 49 4.35 1.12 -0.61
N ILE A 50 4.30 2.08 -1.54
CA ILE A 50 3.60 3.36 -1.38
C ILE A 50 2.51 3.44 -2.43
N SER A 51 1.26 3.67 -2.01
CA SER A 51 0.16 3.92 -2.94
C SER A 51 0.28 5.32 -3.55
N LEU A 52 0.20 5.43 -4.88
CA LEU A 52 0.24 6.69 -5.63
C LEU A 52 -1.15 7.13 -6.12
N GLY A 53 -2.18 6.33 -5.83
CA GLY A 53 -3.56 6.57 -6.29
C GLY A 53 -3.81 6.07 -7.71
N GLU A 54 -5.10 6.01 -8.10
CA GLU A 54 -5.54 5.63 -9.45
C GLU A 54 -5.02 4.25 -9.93
N GLY A 55 -4.84 3.29 -9.01
CA GLY A 55 -4.29 1.97 -9.32
C GLY A 55 -2.77 1.94 -9.48
N ARG A 56 -2.07 3.05 -9.20
CA ARG A 56 -0.61 3.12 -9.19
C ARG A 56 -0.05 2.89 -7.79
N PHE A 57 1.09 2.22 -7.74
CA PHE A 57 1.87 2.05 -6.52
C PHE A 57 3.36 2.06 -6.84
N GLY A 58 4.14 2.66 -5.95
CA GLY A 58 5.59 2.60 -5.95
C GLY A 58 6.07 1.48 -5.05
N VAL A 59 7.06 0.73 -5.49
CA VAL A 59 7.82 -0.21 -4.66
C VAL A 59 9.23 0.35 -4.53
N LEU A 60 9.57 0.76 -3.32
CA LEU A 60 10.92 1.11 -2.94
C LEU A 60 11.67 -0.18 -2.60
N SER A 61 12.83 -0.39 -3.21
CA SER A 61 13.68 -1.55 -2.99
C SER A 61 15.13 -1.09 -2.89
N GLY A 62 15.84 -1.45 -1.83
CA GLY A 62 17.25 -1.12 -1.70
C GLY A 62 17.93 -1.79 -0.51
N ASP A 63 19.24 -1.99 -0.62
CA ASP A 63 20.08 -2.43 0.49
C ASP A 63 20.49 -1.22 1.33
N THR A 64 20.04 -1.13 2.59
CA THR A 64 20.42 -0.01 3.48
C THR A 64 21.89 -0.07 3.92
N SER A 65 22.60 -1.15 3.60
CA SER A 65 24.02 -1.33 3.90
C SER A 65 24.92 -0.67 2.86
N TYR A 66 24.40 -0.35 1.67
CA TYR A 66 25.13 0.29 0.58
C TYR A 66 24.48 1.65 0.25
N SER A 67 25.24 2.72 0.47
CA SER A 67 24.94 4.05 -0.04
C SER A 67 25.03 4.02 -1.57
N GLY A 68 23.93 3.80 -2.27
CA GLY A 68 23.89 3.77 -3.74
C GLY A 68 23.17 2.57 -4.36
N GLY A 69 22.12 2.05 -3.73
CA GLY A 69 21.37 0.89 -4.23
C GLY A 69 19.87 0.98 -4.03
N SER A 70 19.34 2.17 -3.74
CA SER A 70 17.92 2.35 -3.48
C SER A 70 17.21 2.77 -4.76
N MET A 71 16.24 1.97 -5.17
CA MET A 71 15.47 2.15 -6.40
C MET A 71 13.98 2.15 -6.10
N MET A 72 13.25 3.06 -6.73
CA MET A 72 11.79 3.09 -6.70
C MET A 72 11.24 2.65 -8.05
N THR A 73 10.45 1.57 -8.07
CA THR A 73 9.73 1.13 -9.27
C THR A 73 8.26 1.49 -9.15
N ILE A 74 7.71 2.18 -10.15
CA ILE A 74 6.29 2.54 -10.21
C ILE A 74 5.56 1.52 -11.09
N TYR A 75 4.50 0.95 -10.54
CA TYR A 75 3.59 0.06 -11.23
C TYR A 75 2.20 0.66 -11.34
N GLN A 76 1.46 0.25 -12.38
CA GLN A 76 0.05 0.54 -12.61
C GLN A 76 -0.69 -0.79 -12.70
N TYR A 77 -1.71 -0.96 -11.86
CA TYR A 77 -2.66 -2.04 -11.97
C TYR A 77 -3.90 -1.58 -12.73
N GLU A 78 -4.30 -2.35 -13.73
CA GLU A 78 -5.52 -2.16 -14.51
C GLU A 78 -6.53 -3.25 -14.13
N PRO A 79 -7.61 -2.92 -13.38
CA PRO A 79 -8.57 -3.92 -12.91
C PRO A 79 -9.41 -4.52 -14.04
N GLU A 80 -9.61 -3.77 -15.14
CA GLU A 80 -10.42 -4.23 -16.29
C GLU A 80 -9.75 -5.34 -17.07
N THR A 81 -8.43 -5.27 -17.21
CA THR A 81 -7.62 -6.25 -17.94
C THR A 81 -6.93 -7.24 -17.01
N ASN A 82 -6.98 -6.99 -15.69
CA ASN A 82 -6.23 -7.68 -14.65
C ASN A 82 -4.72 -7.72 -14.96
N GLN A 83 -4.19 -6.62 -15.50
CA GLN A 83 -2.79 -6.49 -15.88
C GLN A 83 -2.05 -5.56 -14.93
N LEU A 84 -0.77 -5.88 -14.71
CA LEU A 84 0.17 -5.06 -13.97
C LEU A 84 1.26 -4.60 -14.92
N THR A 85 1.44 -3.29 -15.05
CA THR A 85 2.43 -2.69 -15.95
C THR A 85 3.44 -1.89 -15.15
N LYS A 86 4.72 -2.10 -15.44
CA LYS A 86 5.81 -1.25 -14.92
C LYS A 86 5.82 0.06 -15.71
N ILE A 87 5.59 1.16 -15.02
CA ILE A 87 5.48 2.50 -15.60
C ILE A 87 6.81 3.22 -15.57
N ASN A 88 7.53 3.14 -14.45
CA ASN A 88 8.79 3.84 -14.30
C ASN A 88 9.72 3.12 -13.32
N GLU A 89 11.00 3.43 -13.42
CA GLU A 89 12.06 3.00 -12.52
C GLU A 89 12.95 4.19 -12.25
N VAL A 90 13.17 4.52 -10.98
CA VAL A 90 14.04 5.63 -10.61
C VAL A 90 15.02 5.19 -9.55
N TYR A 91 16.30 5.42 -9.80
CA TYR A 91 17.36 5.28 -8.82
C TYR A 91 17.33 6.51 -7.92
N LEU A 92 17.14 6.31 -6.62
CA LEU A 92 17.07 7.42 -5.66
C LEU A 92 18.43 8.12 -5.50
N ASP A 93 19.50 7.43 -5.86
CA ASP A 93 20.87 7.94 -5.87
C ASP A 93 21.04 9.09 -6.89
N GLU A 94 20.18 9.16 -7.91
CA GLU A 94 20.21 10.19 -8.96
C GLU A 94 19.31 11.41 -8.63
N MET A 95 18.45 11.33 -7.61
CA MET A 95 17.52 12.41 -7.25
C MET A 95 18.12 13.47 -6.31
N GLU A 96 19.32 13.26 -5.75
CA GLU A 96 19.94 14.17 -4.78
C GLU A 96 20.59 15.43 -5.41
N TYR A 97 20.54 15.58 -6.75
CA TYR A 97 21.29 16.62 -7.47
C TYR A 97 20.47 17.70 -8.21
N ASP A 98 19.14 17.77 -8.05
CA ASP A 98 18.36 18.90 -8.60
C ASP A 98 18.19 20.01 -7.54
N GLU A 99 19.19 20.91 -7.44
CA GLU A 99 19.08 22.26 -6.86
C GLU A 99 18.55 23.28 -7.89
#